data_AF-A0A382CTW9-F1
#
_entry.id   AF-A0A382CTW9-F1
#
_cell.length_a   1.000
_cell.length_b   1.000
_cell.length_c   1.000
_cell.angle_alpha   90.00
_cell.angle_beta   90.00
_cell.angle_gamma   90.00
#
_symmetry.space_group_name_H-M   'P 1'
#
loop_
_entity.id
_entity.type
_entity.pdbx_description
1 polymer ?
#
loop_
_entity_poly.entity_id
_entity_poly.type
_entity_poly.pdbx_seq_one_letter_code
_entity_poly.pdbx_strand_id
1 'polypeptide(L)'
;MIRYISLIVFLGFASGQNTFSIELLNERDYPMFINKVGEYNIKAGKSMRILKMKGVTNSSKIERINWETKNSFYWSDRLRTDNYPVVSPSCYTRDGVGYSTIGLLPEMKGTMVTVYGFYQNQVDSVKIFIQ
;
A
#
# COMPACT_ATOMS: atom_id res chain seq x y z
N MET A 1 24.90 16.17 18.70
CA MET A 1 24.14 16.05 17.43
C MET A 1 24.06 14.57 17.09
N ILE A 2 22.96 13.89 17.45
CA ILE A 2 22.86 12.42 17.35
C ILE A 2 21.73 12.13 16.37
N ARG A 3 22.07 11.50 15.25
CA ARG A 3 21.13 11.01 14.22
C ARG A 3 20.58 9.67 14.69
N TYR A 4 19.28 9.59 14.90
CA TYR A 4 18.59 8.31 15.05
C TYR A 4 18.09 7.87 13.68
N ILE A 5 18.81 6.96 13.05
CA ILE A 5 18.29 6.16 11.92
C ILE A 5 17.77 4.88 12.56
N SER A 6 16.47 4.83 12.83
CA SER A 6 15.80 3.59 13.21
C SER A 6 15.25 2.95 11.95
N LEU A 7 16.09 2.19 11.24
CA LEU A 7 15.66 1.28 10.19
C LEU A 7 15.12 0.01 10.88
N ILE A 8 13.81 -0.03 11.13
CA ILE A 8 13.15 -1.24 11.65
C ILE A 8 12.60 -2.00 10.43
N VAL A 9 13.37 -2.97 9.94
CA VAL A 9 12.89 -3.97 9.00
C VAL A 9 12.26 -5.10 9.81
N PHE A 10 10.93 -5.16 9.86
CA PHE A 10 10.22 -6.30 10.44
C PHE A 10 10.10 -7.39 9.38
N LEU A 11 11.00 -8.37 9.41
CA LEU A 11 10.88 -9.62 8.66
C LEU A 11 9.90 -10.54 9.39
N GLY A 12 8.62 -10.45 9.03
CA GLY A 12 7.64 -11.48 9.37
C GLY A 12 7.85 -12.70 8.50
N PHE A 13 8.63 -13.67 8.97
CA PHE A 13 8.73 -14.99 8.34
C PHE A 13 7.47 -15.81 8.65
N ALA A 14 6.52 -15.84 7.71
CA ALA A 14 5.51 -16.90 7.64
C ALA A 14 6.05 -18.01 6.73
N SER A 15 6.46 -19.12 7.35
CA SER A 15 6.92 -20.33 6.65
C SER A 15 5.71 -21.16 6.19
N GLY A 16 5.46 -21.21 4.87
CA GLY A 16 4.60 -22.24 4.27
C GLY A 16 3.94 -21.84 2.94
N GLN A 17 4.51 -22.34 1.84
CA GLN A 17 3.95 -22.42 0.47
C GLN A 17 3.73 -21.09 -0.27
N ASN A 18 4.43 -20.86 -1.39
CA ASN A 18 3.94 -20.25 -2.65
C ASN A 18 2.78 -19.21 -2.59
N THR A 19 2.76 -18.32 -1.60
CA THR A 19 1.65 -17.39 -1.37
C THR A 19 2.07 -16.01 -1.81
N PHE A 20 1.40 -15.50 -2.85
CA PHE A 20 1.35 -14.08 -3.14
C PHE A 20 1.08 -13.30 -1.85
N SER A 21 1.91 -12.31 -1.59
CA SER A 21 1.80 -11.45 -0.42
C SER A 21 2.00 -10.00 -0.83
N ILE A 22 1.39 -9.08 -0.09
CA ILE A 22 1.51 -7.66 -0.33
C ILE A 22 1.90 -6.91 0.94
N GLU A 23 2.71 -5.86 0.77
CA GLU A 23 3.16 -5.00 1.85
C GLU A 23 3.18 -3.53 1.42
N LEU A 24 3.09 -2.63 2.40
CA LEU A 24 3.17 -1.19 2.19
C LEU A 24 4.57 -0.69 2.54
N LEU A 25 5.24 -0.09 1.57
CA LEU A 25 6.56 0.50 1.71
C LEU A 25 6.46 2.02 1.85
N ASN A 26 7.14 2.54 2.87
CA ASN A 26 7.27 3.97 3.13
C ASN A 26 8.70 4.44 2.84
N GLU A 27 9.00 4.67 1.57
CA GLU A 27 10.33 5.12 1.11
C GLU A 27 10.60 6.61 1.40
N ARG A 28 9.61 7.35 1.92
CA ARG A 28 9.68 8.80 2.17
C ARG A 28 9.68 9.15 3.65
N ASP A 29 9.83 8.15 4.52
CA ASP A 29 9.89 8.29 5.98
C ASP A 29 8.72 9.10 6.58
N TYR A 30 7.51 8.93 6.05
CA TYR A 30 6.32 9.53 6.66
C TYR A 30 6.10 8.98 8.08
N PRO A 31 5.53 9.76 9.03
CA PRO A 31 5.20 9.26 10.35
C PRO A 31 4.16 8.13 10.25
N MET A 32 4.63 6.90 10.41
CA MET A 32 3.87 5.67 10.21
C MET A 32 4.29 4.62 11.24
N PHE A 33 3.34 3.83 11.73
CA PHE A 33 3.59 2.66 12.57
C PHE A 33 2.59 1.54 12.23
N ILE A 34 2.89 0.31 12.64
CA ILE A 34 1.98 -0.83 12.51
C ILE A 34 1.40 -1.13 13.90
N ASN A 35 0.08 -1.27 14.01
CA ASN A 35 -0.57 -1.60 15.28
C ASN A 35 -0.48 -3.10 15.61
N LYS A 36 -0.95 -3.51 16.80
CA LYS A 36 -0.91 -4.91 17.25
C LYS A 36 -1.70 -5.88 16.35
N VAL A 37 -2.62 -5.38 15.53
CA VAL A 37 -3.50 -6.15 14.63
C VAL A 37 -2.92 -6.20 13.20
N GLY A 38 -1.76 -5.57 12.97
CA GLY A 38 -1.09 -5.56 11.66
C GLY A 38 -1.56 -4.47 10.70
N GLU A 39 -2.31 -3.47 11.18
CA GLU A 39 -2.78 -2.35 10.35
C GLU A 39 -1.76 -1.22 10.35
N TYR A 40 -1.51 -0.66 9.17
CA TYR A 40 -0.66 0.51 9.01
C TYR A 40 -1.41 1.74 9.48
N ASN A 41 -0.79 2.53 10.34
CA ASN A 41 -1.30 3.80 10.83
C ASN A 41 -0.37 4.90 10.35
N ILE A 42 -0.88 5.82 9.54
CA ILE A 42 -0.08 6.91 8.95
C ILE A 42 -0.73 8.25 9.25
N LYS A 43 0.08 9.24 9.65
CA LYS A 43 -0.41 10.60 9.89
C LYS A 43 -0.72 11.33 8.58
N ALA A 44 -1.93 11.86 8.45
CA ALA A 44 -2.32 12.71 7.33
C ALA A 44 -1.37 13.92 7.19
N GLY A 45 -1.05 14.27 5.94
CA GLY A 45 -0.28 15.46 5.62
C GLY A 45 -1.15 16.66 5.28
N LYS A 46 -0.51 17.83 5.15
CA LYS A 46 -1.09 18.97 4.42
C LYS A 46 -1.15 18.70 2.91
N SER A 47 -0.29 17.80 2.43
CA SER A 47 -0.23 17.32 1.06
C SER A 47 -0.39 15.80 1.02
N MET A 48 -0.70 15.28 -0.17
CA MET A 48 -0.84 13.86 -0.44
C MET A 48 0.39 13.06 0.04
N ARG A 49 0.14 11.92 0.69
CA ARG A 49 1.20 10.94 1.01
C ARG A 49 1.33 9.95 -0.14
N ILE A 50 2.53 9.83 -0.69
CA ILE A 50 2.83 8.89 -1.78
C ILE A 50 3.65 7.74 -1.21
N LEU A 51 3.07 6.55 -1.17
CA LEU A 51 3.74 5.32 -0.72
C LEU A 51 3.80 4.31 -1.87
N LYS A 52 4.38 3.15 -1.61
CA LYS A 52 4.50 2.08 -2.59
C LYS A 52 3.90 0.79 -2.04
N MET A 53 3.03 0.16 -2.81
CA MET A 53 2.60 -1.21 -2.60
C MET A 53 3.63 -2.13 -3.25
N LYS A 54 4.13 -3.11 -2.51
CA LYS A 54 4.97 -4.18 -3.03
C LYS A 54 4.18 -5.48 -2.99
N GLY A 55 4.12 -6.17 -4.12
CA GLY A 55 3.60 -7.53 -4.22
C GLY A 55 4.75 -8.48 -4.48
N VAL A 56 4.80 -9.58 -3.73
CA VAL A 56 5.78 -10.66 -3.91
C VAL A 56 5.04 -11.90 -4.37
N THR A 57 5.40 -12.39 -5.54
CA THR A 57 5.00 -13.69 -6.10
C THR A 57 6.20 -14.62 -6.05
N ASN A 58 5.99 -15.93 -5.97
CA ASN A 58 7.10 -16.90 -6.00
C ASN A 58 7.39 -17.40 -7.42
N SER A 59 7.40 -16.49 -8.39
CA SER A 59 7.58 -16.80 -9.81
C SER A 59 8.63 -15.89 -10.42
N SER A 60 9.55 -16.45 -11.20
CA SER A 60 10.55 -15.69 -11.95
C SER A 60 10.00 -15.08 -13.25
N LYS A 61 8.74 -15.38 -13.61
CA LYS A 61 8.12 -14.85 -14.83
C LYS A 61 7.65 -13.40 -14.61
N ILE A 62 7.55 -12.67 -15.72
CA ILE A 62 6.87 -11.37 -15.76
C ILE A 62 5.37 -11.65 -15.79
N GLU A 63 4.69 -11.32 -14.70
CA GLU A 63 3.27 -11.60 -14.52
C GLU A 63 2.55 -10.38 -13.95
N ARG A 64 1.26 -10.29 -14.20
CA ARG A 64 0.45 -9.13 -13.81
C ARG A 64 -0.09 -9.30 -12.39
N ILE A 65 -0.01 -8.23 -11.60
CA ILE A 65 -0.74 -8.07 -10.35
C ILE A 65 -1.77 -6.94 -10.56
N ASN A 66 -3.02 -7.19 -10.19
CA ASN A 66 -4.06 -6.16 -10.19
C ASN A 66 -4.25 -5.61 -8.76
N TRP A 67 -4.59 -4.34 -8.66
CA TRP A 67 -4.76 -3.64 -7.39
C TRP A 67 -6.11 -2.93 -7.35
N GLU A 68 -6.84 -3.07 -6.26
CA GLU A 68 -8.12 -2.41 -6.07
C GLU A 68 -8.25 -1.89 -4.63
N THR A 69 -9.04 -0.85 -4.44
CA THR A 69 -9.43 -0.40 -3.10
C THR A 69 -10.87 -0.80 -2.81
N LYS A 70 -11.13 -1.25 -1.57
CA LYS A 70 -12.49 -1.61 -1.13
C LYS A 70 -13.48 -0.46 -1.28
N ASN A 71 -13.02 0.74 -0.94
CA ASN A 71 -13.85 1.94 -0.92
C ASN A 71 -13.52 2.81 -2.13
N SER A 72 -14.55 3.41 -2.71
CA SER A 72 -14.38 4.50 -3.68
C SER A 72 -14.07 5.78 -2.92
N PHE A 73 -13.02 6.47 -3.36
CA PHE A 73 -12.69 7.81 -2.90
C PHE A 73 -12.95 8.78 -4.05
N TYR A 74 -13.22 10.02 -3.72
CA TYR A 74 -13.55 11.05 -4.68
C TYR A 74 -12.65 12.26 -4.47
N TRP A 75 -12.30 12.91 -5.57
CA TRP A 75 -11.67 14.22 -5.53
C TRP A 75 -12.62 15.24 -6.17
N SER A 76 -12.54 16.49 -5.72
CA SER A 76 -13.32 17.59 -6.30
C SER A 76 -12.48 18.86 -6.41
N ASP A 77 -12.63 19.57 -7.51
CA ASP A 77 -12.08 20.91 -7.74
C ASP A 77 -13.14 22.02 -7.59
N ARG A 78 -14.28 21.70 -6.96
CA ARG A 78 -15.51 22.53 -6.83
C ARG A 78 -16.33 22.69 -8.11
N LEU A 79 -15.82 22.31 -9.28
CA LEU A 79 -16.55 22.33 -10.54
C LEU A 79 -16.94 20.91 -10.99
N ARG A 80 -16.10 19.93 -10.66
CA ARG A 80 -16.27 18.51 -10.95
C ARG A 80 -15.97 17.67 -9.72
N THR A 81 -16.62 16.51 -9.63
CA THR A 81 -16.29 15.43 -8.71
C THR A 81 -16.07 14.17 -9.52
N ASP A 82 -14.97 13.47 -9.26
CA ASP A 82 -14.61 12.26 -10.00
C ASP A 82 -13.97 11.22 -9.06
N ASN A 83 -13.93 9.97 -9.50
CA ASN A 83 -13.30 8.87 -8.76
C ASN A 83 -11.80 9.13 -8.62
N TYR A 84 -11.30 8.96 -7.40
CA TYR A 84 -9.88 9.04 -7.07
C TYR A 84 -9.29 7.62 -6.96
N PRO A 85 -8.43 7.20 -7.90
CA PRO A 85 -7.75 5.92 -7.81
C PRO A 85 -6.63 6.00 -6.76
N VAL A 86 -6.93 5.56 -5.55
CA VAL A 86 -5.97 5.56 -4.43
C VAL A 86 -4.73 4.74 -4.75
N VAL A 87 -4.89 3.61 -5.46
CA VAL A 87 -3.80 2.74 -5.90
C VAL A 87 -3.77 2.68 -7.43
N SER A 88 -2.57 2.61 -8.02
CA SER A 88 -2.46 2.36 -9.46
C SER A 88 -2.91 0.93 -9.79
N PRO A 89 -3.79 0.73 -10.78
CA PRO A 89 -4.67 -0.44 -10.85
C PRO A 89 -3.98 -1.75 -11.24
N SER A 90 -2.78 -1.71 -11.82
CA SER A 90 -2.01 -2.93 -12.09
C SER A 90 -0.53 -2.65 -12.22
N CYS A 91 0.28 -3.67 -11.95
CA CYS A 91 1.71 -3.67 -12.25
C CYS A 91 2.15 -5.03 -12.80
N TYR A 92 3.39 -5.11 -13.26
CA TYR A 92 4.02 -6.36 -13.69
C TYR A 92 5.19 -6.69 -12.79
N THR A 93 5.35 -7.98 -12.48
CA THR A 93 6.47 -8.47 -11.69
C THR A 93 7.76 -8.51 -12.51
N ARG A 94 8.89 -8.36 -11.82
CA ARG A 94 10.21 -8.76 -12.28
C ARG A 94 10.85 -9.56 -11.16
N ASP A 95 11.33 -10.77 -11.47
CA ASP A 95 11.91 -11.70 -10.50
C ASP A 95 11.01 -11.89 -9.27
N GLY A 96 9.70 -12.07 -9.51
CA GLY A 96 8.71 -12.28 -8.46
C GLY A 96 8.28 -11.04 -7.70
N VAL A 97 8.73 -9.84 -8.07
CA VAL A 97 8.36 -8.62 -7.34
C VAL A 97 7.72 -7.58 -8.25
N GLY A 98 6.53 -7.12 -7.88
CA GLY A 98 5.81 -6.04 -8.56
C GLY A 98 5.53 -4.87 -7.62
N TYR A 99 5.46 -3.66 -8.17
CA TYR A 99 5.24 -2.44 -7.38
C TYR A 99 4.10 -1.61 -7.95
N SER A 100 3.27 -1.05 -7.07
CA SER A 100 2.25 -0.07 -7.43
C SER A 100 2.36 1.16 -6.53
N THR A 101 1.94 2.31 -7.03
CA THR A 101 1.96 3.56 -6.27
C THR A 101 0.61 3.75 -5.60
N ILE A 102 0.64 4.18 -4.34
CA ILE A 102 -0.55 4.60 -3.59
C ILE A 102 -0.46 6.09 -3.22
N GLY A 103 -1.55 6.82 -3.42
CA GLY A 103 -1.71 8.21 -3.03
C GLY A 103 -2.80 8.33 -1.96
N LEU A 104 -2.45 8.87 -0.79
CA LEU A 104 -3.40 9.15 0.29
C LEU A 104 -3.62 10.65 0.37
N LEU A 105 -4.82 11.10 0.02
CA LEU A 105 -5.20 12.51 0.06
C LEU A 105 -5.39 13.00 1.50
N PRO A 106 -5.10 14.28 1.80
CA PRO A 106 -5.39 14.88 3.11
C PRO A 106 -6.84 14.71 3.56
N GLU A 107 -7.79 14.74 2.63
CA GLU A 107 -9.23 14.61 2.85
C GLU A 107 -9.64 13.22 3.34
N MET A 108 -8.78 12.22 3.19
CA MET A 108 -9.02 10.85 3.66
C MET A 108 -8.72 10.67 5.15
N LYS A 109 -8.36 11.74 5.87
CA LYS A 109 -8.12 11.71 7.32
C LYS A 109 -9.32 11.13 8.09
N GLY A 110 -9.04 10.23 9.03
CA GLY A 110 -10.04 9.53 9.83
C GLY A 110 -10.66 8.31 9.13
N THR A 111 -10.19 7.94 7.94
CA THR A 111 -10.73 6.80 7.18
C THR A 111 -9.77 5.62 7.14
N MET A 112 -10.35 4.43 6.92
CA MET A 112 -9.61 3.20 6.67
C MET A 112 -9.61 2.91 5.17
N VAL A 113 -8.42 2.82 4.59
CA VAL A 113 -8.20 2.36 3.22
C VAL A 113 -7.83 0.89 3.28
N THR A 114 -8.59 0.03 2.60
CA THR A 114 -8.19 -1.36 2.37
C THR A 114 -7.81 -1.52 0.91
N VAL A 115 -6.56 -1.90 0.66
CA VAL A 115 -6.01 -2.18 -0.67
C VAL A 115 -5.91 -3.69 -0.84
N TYR A 116 -6.47 -4.22 -1.91
CA TYR A 116 -6.35 -5.61 -2.31
C TYR A 116 -5.34 -5.73 -3.44
N GLY A 117 -4.49 -6.75 -3.37
CA GLY A 117 -3.73 -7.26 -4.49
C GLY A 117 -4.38 -8.54 -5.00
N PHE A 118 -4.41 -8.72 -6.31
CA PHE A 118 -4.89 -9.94 -6.96
C PHE A 118 -3.82 -10.47 -7.90
N TYR A 119 -3.44 -11.73 -7.70
CA TYR A 119 -2.48 -12.44 -8.52
C TYR A 119 -3.00 -13.85 -8.81
N GLN A 120 -3.38 -14.10 -10.07
CA GLN A 120 -4.05 -15.33 -10.48
C GLN A 120 -5.28 -15.60 -9.59
N ASN A 121 -5.31 -16.72 -8.86
CA ASN A 121 -6.39 -17.09 -7.93
C ASN A 121 -6.08 -16.69 -6.47
N GLN A 122 -5.00 -15.96 -6.22
CA GLN A 122 -4.57 -15.53 -4.90
C GLN A 122 -4.92 -14.06 -4.66
N VAL A 123 -5.33 -13.76 -3.43
CA VAL A 123 -5.66 -12.41 -2.98
C VAL A 123 -5.00 -12.16 -1.63
N ASP A 124 -4.48 -10.95 -1.46
CA ASP A 124 -3.98 -10.47 -0.18
C ASP A 124 -4.36 -9.00 0.00
N SER A 125 -4.35 -8.49 1.24
CA SER A 125 -4.87 -7.16 1.56
C SER A 125 -4.01 -6.41 2.58
N VAL A 126 -3.88 -5.11 2.39
CA VAL A 126 -3.29 -4.19 3.36
C VAL A 126 -4.34 -3.18 3.83
N LYS A 127 -4.40 -2.96 5.14
CA LYS A 127 -5.24 -1.94 5.77
C LYS A 127 -4.40 -0.76 6.24
N ILE A 128 -4.84 0.44 5.88
CA ILE A 128 -4.16 1.70 6.17
C ILE A 128 -5.17 2.64 6.84
N PHE A 129 -4.98 2.90 8.12
CA PHE A 129 -5.70 3.93 8.84
C PHE A 129 -4.98 5.27 8.73
N ILE A 130 -5.70 6.29 8.29
CA ILE A 130 -5.16 7.64 8.07
C ILE A 130 -5.56 8.51 9.27
N GLN A 131 -4.57 8.92 10.08
CA GLN A 131 -4.76 9.66 11.33
C GLN A 131 -4.85 11.18 11.13
#